data_AF-A0A9P8PYN9-F1
#
_entry.id   AF-A0A9P8PYN9-F1
#
_cell.length_a   1.000
_cell.length_b   1.000
_cell.length_c   1.000
_cell.angle_alpha   90.00
_cell.angle_beta   90.00
_cell.angle_gamma   90.00
#
_symmetry.space_group_name_H-M   'P 1'
#
loop_
_entity.id
_entity.type
_entity.pdbx_description
1 polymer ?
#
loop_
_entity_poly.entity_id
_entity_poly.type
_entity_poly.pdbx_seq_one_letter_code
_entity_poly.pdbx_strand_id
1 'polypeptide(L)'
;MKLLFLASIFLGLYFVMDVLFYTWLPTNYVFDPVVLNSICNEVLHNHPEKNTTLIMEDVAIKLQQHYGKGLINEFDNERWFFNNAGGAMGSVYILHASISEYLIFFGSATGTEGHTGLHFADDHFTILSGHQKAGKLNDQYPEIYYPGDTHHLRKGTTKQYSIPAGGFSLELAQGWIPAMLPFGFFDTFFSTLDFVTLYRTTYFTAADMITQLLRGILKIQKLVLKRSTVSTQIIKSQIKSAQNTTSTKSTQAHMNHHRTISSPLAMANPSPLASGSSIIRLEDSMSPQAMSTGPNTTTSAVTAAATPASFTSNITSTAVNDKWCKNATSVEELRNLELVPLVLDVMEGVNSGNVLPKDVENAAGTIRVRINKARELIKNIHGLAELPEERLHRVETLNQNIDKKTNALLRLKRLVSQKIDLSEESQLADKNDEVKTEEEEQQQPSGIKDEDVLMDTN
;
A
#
# COMPACT_ATOMS: atom_id res chain seq x y z
N MET A 1 28.10 30.23 -5.24
CA MET A 1 29.04 29.08 -5.44
C MET A 1 28.57 27.80 -4.76
N LYS A 2 28.27 27.77 -3.45
CA LYS A 2 27.81 26.53 -2.76
C LYS A 2 26.51 25.93 -3.33
N LEU A 3 25.54 26.77 -3.69
CA LEU A 3 24.27 26.32 -4.29
C LEU A 3 24.47 25.68 -5.68
N LEU A 4 25.35 26.27 -6.50
CA LEU A 4 25.70 25.74 -7.83
C LEU A 4 26.47 24.42 -7.72
N PHE A 5 27.37 24.31 -6.73
CA PHE A 5 28.05 23.05 -6.45
C PHE A 5 27.07 21.96 -6.03
N LEU A 6 26.14 22.26 -5.13
CA LEU A 6 25.11 21.32 -4.71
C LEU A 6 24.20 20.91 -5.89
N ALA A 7 23.77 21.86 -6.72
CA ALA A 7 23.01 21.57 -7.93
C ALA A 7 23.79 20.66 -8.91
N SER A 8 25.10 20.86 -9.05
CA SER A 8 25.93 20.01 -9.89
C SER A 8 26.03 18.56 -9.38
N ILE A 9 26.02 18.35 -8.06
CA ILE A 9 25.99 17.01 -7.46
C ILE A 9 24.67 16.31 -7.77
N PHE A 10 23.54 16.98 -7.60
CA PHE A 10 22.23 16.40 -7.91
C PHE A 10 22.08 16.09 -9.40
N LEU A 11 22.57 16.97 -10.27
CA LEU A 11 22.56 16.73 -11.71
C LEU A 11 23.47 15.55 -12.10
N GLY A 12 24.66 15.46 -11.49
CA GLY A 12 25.56 14.33 -11.67
C GLY A 12 24.95 13.00 -11.20
N LEU A 13 24.30 13.01 -10.02
CA LEU A 13 23.60 11.83 -9.50
C LEU A 13 22.44 11.42 -10.41
N TYR A 14 21.63 12.38 -10.86
CA TYR A 14 20.55 12.14 -11.81
C TYR A 14 21.08 11.48 -13.09
N PHE A 15 22.16 12.02 -13.67
CA PHE A 15 22.76 11.46 -14.88
C PHE A 15 23.27 10.02 -14.65
N VAL A 16 23.93 9.75 -13.52
CA VAL A 16 24.37 8.39 -13.18
C VAL A 16 23.18 7.44 -13.05
N MET A 17 22.13 7.85 -12.33
CA MET A 17 20.91 7.05 -12.18
C MET A 17 20.21 6.82 -13.53
N ASP A 18 20.20 7.80 -14.43
CA ASP A 18 19.62 7.71 -15.77
C ASP A 18 20.40 6.73 -16.66
N VAL A 19 21.73 6.81 -16.66
CA VAL A 19 22.58 5.85 -17.37
C VAL A 19 22.40 4.44 -16.83
N LEU A 20 22.39 4.26 -15.50
CA LEU A 20 22.17 2.96 -14.88
C LEU A 20 20.78 2.39 -15.18
N PHE A 21 19.78 3.25 -15.36
CA PHE A 21 18.43 2.84 -15.74
C PHE A 21 18.41 2.13 -17.09
N TYR A 22 19.18 2.61 -18.09
CA TYR A 22 19.20 1.97 -19.41
C TYR A 22 20.25 0.87 -19.56
N THR A 23 21.31 0.88 -18.77
CA THR A 23 22.45 -0.03 -18.95
C THR A 23 22.48 -1.19 -17.96
N TRP A 24 22.17 -0.94 -16.69
CA TRP A 24 22.35 -1.91 -15.62
C TRP A 24 21.02 -2.53 -15.18
N LEU A 25 20.00 -1.72 -14.89
CA LEU A 25 18.71 -2.21 -14.40
C LEU A 25 18.05 -3.29 -15.29
N PRO A 26 18.00 -3.17 -16.63
CA PRO A 26 17.32 -4.14 -17.49
C PRO A 26 17.93 -5.54 -17.45
N THR A 27 19.19 -5.66 -17.03
CA THR A 27 19.90 -6.94 -16.89
C THR A 27 19.80 -7.56 -15.49
N ASN A 28 19.27 -6.81 -14.53
CA ASN A 28 19.20 -7.21 -13.11
C ASN A 28 17.77 -7.28 -12.57
N TYR A 29 16.77 -6.96 -13.40
CA TYR A 29 15.39 -7.19 -13.04
C TYR A 29 15.10 -8.67 -12.79
N VAL A 30 14.25 -8.90 -11.81
CA VAL A 30 13.83 -10.21 -11.37
C VAL A 30 12.56 -10.63 -12.09
N PHE A 31 11.65 -9.68 -12.34
CA PHE A 31 10.37 -9.96 -12.98
C PHE A 31 10.42 -9.65 -14.47
N ASP A 32 9.85 -10.56 -15.26
CA ASP A 32 9.62 -10.33 -16.69
C ASP A 32 8.13 -9.98 -16.88
N PRO A 33 7.79 -8.79 -17.42
CA PRO A 33 6.40 -8.40 -17.70
C PRO A 33 5.63 -9.42 -18.55
N VAL A 34 6.30 -10.09 -19.50
CA VAL A 34 5.68 -11.08 -20.38
C VAL A 34 5.33 -12.35 -19.60
N VAL A 35 6.22 -12.80 -18.72
CA VAL A 35 5.98 -13.95 -17.85
C VAL A 35 4.84 -13.65 -16.87
N LEU A 36 4.84 -12.46 -16.25
CA LEU A 36 3.73 -12.04 -15.38
C LEU A 36 2.39 -12.05 -16.12
N ASN A 37 2.33 -11.47 -17.32
CA ASN A 37 1.13 -11.48 -18.15
C ASN A 37 0.67 -12.91 -18.46
N SER A 38 1.59 -13.81 -18.79
CA SER A 38 1.25 -15.22 -19.06
C SER A 38 0.64 -15.92 -17.85
N ILE A 39 1.18 -15.68 -16.65
CA ILE A 39 0.64 -16.25 -15.39
C ILE A 39 -0.75 -15.69 -15.11
N CYS A 40 -0.94 -14.37 -15.25
CA CYS A 40 -2.25 -13.74 -15.08
C CYS A 40 -3.27 -14.32 -16.05
N ASN A 41 -2.93 -14.46 -17.32
CA ASN A 41 -3.80 -15.03 -18.34
C ASN A 41 -4.15 -16.51 -18.08
N GLU A 42 -3.19 -17.30 -17.58
CA GLU A 42 -3.46 -18.68 -17.16
C GLU A 42 -4.45 -18.74 -15.99
N VAL A 43 -4.34 -17.83 -15.01
CA VAL A 43 -5.32 -17.74 -13.91
C VAL A 43 -6.68 -17.30 -14.44
N LEU A 44 -6.74 -16.23 -15.23
CA LEU A 44 -7.98 -15.73 -15.83
C LEU A 44 -8.73 -16.80 -16.62
N HIS A 45 -8.02 -17.67 -17.35
CA HIS A 45 -8.62 -18.78 -18.07
C HIS A 45 -9.29 -19.82 -17.14
N ASN A 46 -8.71 -20.03 -15.95
CA ASN A 46 -9.20 -20.99 -14.97
C ASN A 46 -10.37 -20.46 -14.11
N HIS A 47 -10.68 -19.16 -14.19
CA HIS A 47 -11.76 -18.51 -13.43
C HIS A 47 -12.88 -17.93 -14.33
N PRO A 48 -13.71 -18.77 -14.98
CA PRO A 48 -14.81 -18.31 -15.81
C PRO A 48 -15.88 -17.52 -15.04
N GLU A 49 -15.98 -17.71 -13.72
CA GLU A 49 -16.87 -17.00 -12.81
C GLU A 49 -16.48 -15.54 -12.56
N LYS A 50 -15.25 -15.14 -12.95
CA LYS A 50 -14.72 -13.77 -12.84
C LYS A 50 -14.77 -13.17 -11.43
N ASN A 51 -14.57 -14.01 -10.41
CA ASN A 51 -14.44 -13.52 -9.03
C ASN A 51 -13.05 -12.90 -8.81
N THR A 52 -13.00 -11.57 -8.70
CA THR A 52 -11.76 -10.82 -8.58
C THR A 52 -10.88 -11.25 -7.39
N THR A 53 -11.49 -11.55 -6.23
CA THR A 53 -10.72 -11.93 -5.04
C THR A 53 -10.00 -13.26 -5.25
N LEU A 54 -10.71 -14.27 -5.77
CA LEU A 54 -10.13 -15.57 -6.08
C LEU A 54 -9.05 -15.46 -7.15
N ILE A 55 -9.26 -14.64 -8.18
CA ILE A 55 -8.25 -14.38 -9.22
C ILE A 55 -6.98 -13.79 -8.59
N MET A 56 -7.08 -12.80 -7.70
CA MET A 56 -5.90 -12.20 -7.06
C MET A 56 -5.17 -13.19 -6.13
N GLU A 57 -5.93 -13.99 -5.36
CA GLU A 57 -5.38 -15.04 -4.50
C GLU A 57 -4.60 -16.09 -5.31
N ASP A 58 -5.20 -16.61 -6.39
CA ASP A 58 -4.57 -17.61 -7.25
C ASP A 58 -3.39 -17.04 -8.04
N VAL A 59 -3.45 -15.78 -8.48
CA VAL A 59 -2.29 -15.08 -9.06
C VAL A 59 -1.16 -15.01 -8.03
N ALA A 60 -1.43 -14.59 -6.80
CA ALA A 60 -0.40 -14.50 -5.75
C ALA A 60 0.25 -15.87 -5.48
N ILE A 61 -0.56 -16.94 -5.41
CA ILE A 61 -0.09 -18.32 -5.22
C ILE A 61 0.80 -18.75 -6.40
N LYS A 62 0.36 -18.58 -7.65
CA LYS A 62 1.15 -18.98 -8.83
C LYS A 62 2.45 -18.18 -8.95
N LEU A 63 2.42 -16.88 -8.66
CA LEU A 63 3.61 -16.04 -8.62
C LEU A 63 4.59 -16.55 -7.55
N GLN A 64 4.10 -16.89 -6.36
CA GLN A 64 4.93 -17.44 -5.30
C GLN A 64 5.51 -18.82 -5.67
N GLN A 65 4.77 -19.66 -6.40
CA GLN A 65 5.28 -20.93 -6.92
C GLN A 65 6.37 -20.73 -7.97
N HIS A 66 6.22 -19.74 -8.86
CA HIS A 66 7.16 -19.45 -9.93
C HIS A 66 8.45 -18.79 -9.42
N TYR A 67 8.33 -17.75 -8.58
CA TYR A 67 9.43 -16.90 -8.13
C TYR A 67 9.98 -17.26 -6.73
N GLY A 68 9.19 -17.97 -5.92
CA GLY A 68 9.55 -18.45 -4.58
C GLY A 68 9.08 -17.55 -3.42
N LYS A 69 8.88 -18.17 -2.25
CA LYS A 69 8.46 -17.53 -0.98
C LYS A 69 9.38 -16.42 -0.46
N GLY A 70 10.62 -16.37 -0.94
CA GLY A 70 11.59 -15.34 -0.57
C GLY A 70 11.51 -14.06 -1.41
N LEU A 71 10.57 -13.99 -2.35
CA LEU A 71 10.49 -12.91 -3.31
C LEU A 71 9.07 -12.34 -3.44
N ILE A 72 8.07 -13.22 -3.37
CA ILE A 72 6.65 -12.89 -3.28
C ILE A 72 6.16 -13.12 -1.85
N ASN A 73 5.59 -12.10 -1.24
CA ASN A 73 4.97 -12.14 0.08
C ASN A 73 3.81 -13.15 0.10
N GLU A 74 3.56 -13.75 1.26
CA GLU A 74 2.35 -14.54 1.47
C GLU A 74 1.12 -13.63 1.42
N PHE A 75 0.02 -14.15 0.86
CA PHE A 75 -1.21 -13.39 0.70
C PHE A 75 -1.96 -13.33 2.04
N ASP A 76 -2.23 -12.12 2.53
CA ASP A 76 -2.82 -11.86 3.85
C ASP A 76 -3.79 -10.67 3.76
N ASN A 77 -5.08 -10.93 3.92
CA ASN A 77 -6.14 -9.92 3.77
C ASN A 77 -5.99 -8.71 4.72
N GLU A 78 -5.20 -8.79 5.80
CA GLU A 78 -4.96 -7.65 6.71
C GLU A 78 -3.95 -6.63 6.18
N ARG A 79 -3.23 -6.95 5.09
CA ARG A 79 -2.17 -6.12 4.51
C ARG A 79 -2.65 -5.13 3.44
N TRP A 80 -3.93 -5.11 3.12
CA TRP A 80 -4.49 -4.09 2.23
C TRP A 80 -4.44 -2.69 2.89
N PHE A 81 -4.14 -1.68 2.10
CA PHE A 81 -4.21 -0.28 2.51
C PHE A 81 -4.65 0.61 1.34
N PHE A 82 -5.14 1.81 1.64
CA PHE A 82 -5.48 2.78 0.60
C PHE A 82 -4.22 3.49 0.09
N ASN A 83 -4.26 3.90 -1.18
CA ASN A 83 -3.26 4.75 -1.79
C ASN A 83 -3.96 5.91 -2.48
N ASN A 84 -3.56 7.13 -2.13
CA ASN A 84 -4.05 8.37 -2.73
C ASN A 84 -2.87 9.05 -3.43
N ALA A 85 -2.96 9.17 -4.75
CA ALA A 85 -1.92 9.79 -5.57
C ALA A 85 -2.46 10.29 -6.92
N GLY A 86 -2.03 11.47 -7.34
CA GLY A 86 -2.44 12.07 -8.62
C GLY A 86 -3.94 12.34 -8.74
N GLY A 87 -4.62 12.56 -7.62
CA GLY A 87 -6.08 12.71 -7.55
C GLY A 87 -6.85 11.38 -7.59
N ALA A 88 -6.16 10.25 -7.79
CA ALA A 88 -6.73 8.93 -7.76
C ALA A 88 -6.66 8.31 -6.36
N MET A 89 -7.61 7.43 -6.05
CA MET A 89 -7.68 6.67 -4.82
C MET A 89 -7.97 5.20 -5.15
N GLY A 90 -7.13 4.30 -4.64
CA GLY A 90 -7.30 2.86 -4.81
C GLY A 90 -6.84 2.07 -3.60
N SER A 91 -7.07 0.77 -3.64
CA SER A 91 -6.56 -0.20 -2.68
C SER A 91 -5.31 -0.85 -3.26
N VAL A 92 -4.25 -0.92 -2.43
CA VAL A 92 -2.96 -1.52 -2.77
C VAL A 92 -2.70 -2.73 -1.89
N TYR A 93 -2.12 -3.76 -2.50
CA TYR A 93 -1.52 -4.91 -1.83
C TYR A 93 -0.10 -5.13 -2.33
N ILE A 94 0.90 -5.18 -1.43
CA ILE A 94 2.31 -5.38 -1.81
C ILE A 94 2.64 -6.88 -1.86
N LEU A 95 2.88 -7.39 -3.07
CA LEU A 95 3.45 -8.74 -3.29
C LEU A 95 4.96 -8.72 -3.19
N HIS A 96 5.60 -7.65 -3.68
CA HIS A 96 7.04 -7.47 -3.65
C HIS A 96 7.38 -5.98 -3.64
N ALA A 97 8.40 -5.58 -2.87
CA ALA A 97 9.02 -4.27 -3.00
C ALA A 97 10.54 -4.36 -2.84
N SER A 98 11.28 -3.73 -3.75
CA SER A 98 12.72 -3.54 -3.73
C SER A 98 13.08 -2.12 -4.21
N ILE A 99 14.37 -1.78 -4.21
CA ILE A 99 14.82 -0.46 -4.69
C ILE A 99 14.57 -0.29 -6.19
N SER A 100 14.59 -1.39 -6.96
CA SER A 100 14.52 -1.38 -8.42
C SER A 100 13.18 -1.85 -9.00
N GLU A 101 12.39 -2.59 -8.24
CA GLU A 101 11.14 -3.21 -8.69
C GLU A 101 10.11 -3.26 -7.56
N TYR A 102 8.84 -3.05 -7.88
CA TYR A 102 7.73 -3.52 -7.03
C TYR A 102 6.73 -4.32 -7.84
N LEU A 103 6.01 -5.20 -7.15
CA LEU A 103 4.87 -5.91 -7.67
C LEU A 103 3.71 -5.76 -6.69
N ILE A 104 2.62 -5.18 -7.13
CA ILE A 104 1.45 -4.91 -6.29
C ILE A 104 0.16 -5.32 -7.00
N PHE A 105 -0.88 -5.61 -6.22
CA PHE A 105 -2.24 -5.45 -6.74
C PHE A 105 -2.68 -4.02 -6.50
N PHE A 106 -3.27 -3.41 -7.52
CA PHE A 106 -3.89 -2.10 -7.44
C PHE A 106 -5.28 -2.16 -8.07
N GLY A 107 -6.25 -1.50 -7.45
CA GLY A 107 -7.60 -1.40 -7.98
C GLY A 107 -8.49 -0.51 -7.15
N SER A 108 -9.77 -0.41 -7.52
CA SER A 108 -10.74 0.38 -6.78
C SER A 108 -12.11 -0.27 -6.79
N ALA A 109 -12.69 -0.47 -5.60
CA ALA A 109 -14.05 -0.96 -5.45
C ALA A 109 -15.10 0.06 -5.93
N THR A 110 -14.81 1.37 -5.82
CA THR A 110 -15.73 2.46 -6.18
C THR A 110 -15.42 3.10 -7.53
N GLY A 111 -14.29 2.74 -8.12
CA GLY A 111 -13.73 3.39 -9.31
C GLY A 111 -12.80 4.55 -8.94
N THR A 112 -11.93 4.90 -9.87
CA THR A 112 -10.94 5.97 -9.70
C THR A 112 -10.51 6.56 -11.04
N GLU A 113 -10.07 7.81 -11.03
CA GLU A 113 -9.45 8.47 -12.16
C GLU A 113 -8.42 9.49 -11.67
N GLY A 114 -7.43 9.81 -12.50
CA GLY A 114 -6.42 10.77 -12.14
C GLY A 114 -5.24 10.83 -13.09
N HIS A 115 -4.19 11.50 -12.63
CA HIS A 115 -2.92 11.63 -13.32
C HIS A 115 -2.04 10.40 -13.02
N THR A 116 -1.44 9.78 -14.03
CA THR A 116 -0.60 8.57 -13.83
C THR A 116 0.67 8.82 -13.03
N GLY A 117 1.15 10.08 -13.02
CA GLY A 117 2.44 10.44 -12.46
C GLY A 117 3.54 10.49 -13.52
N LEU A 118 4.62 11.23 -13.23
CA LEU A 118 5.83 11.29 -14.05
C LEU A 118 6.93 10.52 -13.32
N HIS A 119 7.03 9.22 -13.62
CA HIS A 119 7.87 8.31 -12.85
C HIS A 119 9.25 8.09 -13.47
N PHE A 120 10.23 7.83 -12.60
CA PHE A 120 11.56 7.34 -12.97
C PHE A 120 11.58 5.79 -13.02
N ALA A 121 10.51 5.23 -13.57
CA ALA A 121 10.26 3.80 -13.71
C ALA A 121 9.29 3.54 -14.88
N ASP A 122 9.38 2.36 -15.47
CA ASP A 122 8.35 1.82 -16.37
C ASP A 122 7.31 1.07 -15.53
N ASP A 123 6.02 1.33 -15.76
CA ASP A 123 4.91 0.69 -15.06
C ASP A 123 4.09 -0.18 -16.03
N HIS A 124 3.87 -1.44 -15.64
CA HIS A 124 3.14 -2.44 -16.42
C HIS A 124 1.90 -2.88 -15.63
N PHE A 125 0.73 -2.49 -16.11
CA PHE A 125 -0.55 -2.82 -15.50
C PHE A 125 -1.19 -3.97 -16.27
N THR A 126 -1.14 -5.18 -15.72
CA THR A 126 -1.84 -6.34 -16.27
C THR A 126 -3.24 -6.43 -15.65
N ILE A 127 -4.27 -6.25 -16.46
CA ILE A 127 -5.64 -6.14 -15.97
C ILE A 127 -6.17 -7.52 -15.56
N LEU A 128 -6.73 -7.61 -14.35
CA LEU A 128 -7.31 -8.84 -13.79
C LEU A 128 -8.84 -8.79 -13.79
N SER A 129 -9.43 -7.64 -13.49
CA SER A 129 -10.88 -7.42 -13.52
C SER A 129 -11.22 -6.01 -13.99
N GLY A 130 -12.42 -5.84 -14.53
CA GLY A 130 -12.87 -4.54 -15.07
C GLY A 130 -12.12 -4.18 -16.35
N HIS A 131 -11.69 -2.93 -16.48
CA HIS A 131 -10.84 -2.45 -17.57
C HIS A 131 -10.11 -1.17 -17.12
N GLN A 132 -8.97 -0.87 -17.73
CA GLN A 132 -8.29 0.41 -17.54
C GLN A 132 -8.47 1.28 -18.79
N LYS A 133 -8.75 2.56 -18.59
CA LYS A 133 -8.68 3.56 -19.66
C LYS A 133 -7.45 4.41 -19.47
N ALA A 134 -6.78 4.77 -20.56
CA ALA A 134 -5.66 5.69 -20.53
C ALA A 134 -5.70 6.63 -21.74
N GLY A 135 -5.33 7.89 -21.56
CA GLY A 135 -5.27 8.87 -22.64
C GLY A 135 -4.05 9.78 -22.50
N LYS A 136 -3.38 10.05 -23.61
CA LYS A 136 -2.30 11.04 -23.67
C LYS A 136 -2.88 12.43 -23.83
N LEU A 137 -2.02 13.44 -23.69
CA LEU A 137 -2.38 14.81 -24.03
C LEU A 137 -2.86 14.87 -25.48
N ASN A 138 -4.02 15.51 -25.70
CA ASN A 138 -4.73 15.67 -26.98
C ASN A 138 -5.49 14.45 -27.51
N ASP A 139 -5.48 13.30 -26.81
CA ASP A 139 -6.32 12.18 -27.22
C ASP A 139 -7.81 12.51 -26.99
N GLN A 140 -8.63 12.35 -28.03
CA GLN A 140 -10.08 12.54 -27.95
C GLN A 140 -10.82 11.29 -27.43
N TYR A 141 -10.19 10.12 -27.57
CA TYR A 141 -10.73 8.83 -27.17
C TYR A 141 -9.64 8.04 -26.43
N PRO A 142 -9.97 7.36 -25.31
CA PRO A 142 -8.99 6.65 -24.53
C PRO A 142 -8.60 5.31 -25.19
N GLU A 143 -7.36 4.90 -24.96
CA GLU A 143 -6.94 3.50 -25.05
C GLU A 143 -7.68 2.72 -23.94
N ILE A 144 -8.21 1.54 -24.25
CA ILE A 144 -8.92 0.67 -23.29
C ILE A 144 -8.22 -0.68 -23.22
N TYR A 145 -7.90 -1.11 -22.00
CA TYR A 145 -7.24 -2.37 -21.70
C TYR A 145 -8.18 -3.25 -20.88
N TYR A 146 -8.46 -4.45 -21.37
CA TYR A 146 -9.38 -5.44 -20.79
C TYR A 146 -8.61 -6.52 -20.01
N PRO A 147 -9.30 -7.39 -19.24
CA PRO A 147 -8.63 -8.46 -18.49
C PRO A 147 -7.76 -9.32 -19.41
N GLY A 148 -6.50 -9.48 -19.02
CA GLY A 148 -5.46 -10.16 -19.80
C GLY A 148 -4.56 -9.24 -20.63
N ASP A 149 -4.98 -8.00 -20.88
CA ASP A 149 -4.15 -6.98 -21.52
C ASP A 149 -3.15 -6.38 -20.52
N THR A 150 -2.01 -5.90 -21.03
CA THR A 150 -1.03 -5.13 -20.25
C THR A 150 -0.89 -3.71 -20.79
N HIS A 151 -1.24 -2.72 -19.98
CA HIS A 151 -0.91 -1.32 -20.25
C HIS A 151 0.50 -1.01 -19.78
N HIS A 152 1.39 -0.66 -20.71
CA HIS A 152 2.77 -0.24 -20.41
C HIS A 152 2.90 1.28 -20.46
N LEU A 153 3.10 1.88 -19.30
CA LEU A 153 3.43 3.29 -19.11
C LEU A 153 4.94 3.44 -19.01
N ARG A 154 5.55 4.15 -19.96
CA ARG A 154 7.00 4.29 -20.00
C ARG A 154 7.49 5.36 -19.02
N LYS A 155 8.70 5.18 -18.51
CA LYS A 155 9.44 6.18 -17.75
C LYS A 155 9.36 7.55 -18.41
N GLY A 156 9.08 8.57 -17.59
CA GLY A 156 9.02 9.96 -18.04
C GLY A 156 7.85 10.28 -18.95
N THR A 157 6.85 9.39 -19.06
CA THR A 157 5.60 9.68 -19.76
C THR A 157 4.46 9.88 -18.76
N THR A 158 3.43 10.63 -19.18
CA THR A 158 2.24 10.87 -18.39
C THR A 158 1.00 10.59 -19.22
N LYS A 159 -0.05 10.11 -18.55
CA LYS A 159 -1.39 9.96 -19.11
C LYS A 159 -2.42 10.37 -18.06
N GLN A 160 -3.63 10.66 -18.51
CA GLN A 160 -4.81 10.51 -17.65
C GLN A 160 -5.21 9.04 -17.67
N TYR A 161 -5.70 8.53 -16.55
CA TYR A 161 -6.21 7.16 -16.49
C TYR A 161 -7.47 7.08 -15.64
N SER A 162 -8.25 6.03 -15.86
CA SER A 162 -9.39 5.68 -15.01
C SER A 162 -9.57 4.17 -14.93
N ILE A 163 -10.02 3.69 -13.78
CA ILE A 163 -10.45 2.31 -13.54
C ILE A 163 -11.87 2.38 -12.99
N PRO A 164 -12.86 1.68 -13.58
CA PRO A 164 -14.23 1.66 -13.07
C PRO A 164 -14.32 0.88 -11.75
N ALA A 165 -15.47 0.98 -11.09
CA ALA A 165 -15.77 0.21 -9.89
C ALA A 165 -15.55 -1.30 -10.10
N GLY A 166 -14.82 -1.92 -9.17
CA GLY A 166 -14.47 -3.35 -9.20
C GLY A 166 -13.32 -3.72 -10.14
N GLY A 167 -12.63 -2.74 -10.72
CA GLY A 167 -11.44 -2.97 -11.54
C GLY A 167 -10.16 -3.14 -10.71
N PHE A 168 -9.40 -4.19 -11.01
CA PHE A 168 -8.13 -4.52 -10.38
C PHE A 168 -7.10 -4.99 -11.41
N SER A 169 -5.84 -4.71 -11.15
CA SER A 169 -4.69 -5.06 -11.97
C SER A 169 -3.52 -5.52 -11.12
N LEU A 170 -2.69 -6.40 -11.69
CA LEU A 170 -1.34 -6.64 -11.23
C LEU A 170 -0.42 -5.57 -11.84
N GLU A 171 0.22 -4.78 -10.98
CA GLU A 171 1.08 -3.68 -11.39
C GLU A 171 2.54 -4.03 -11.06
N LEU A 172 3.37 -4.03 -12.10
CA LEU A 172 4.83 -4.17 -12.02
C LEU A 172 5.47 -2.83 -12.37
N ALA A 173 6.21 -2.25 -11.43
CA ALA A 173 7.07 -1.10 -11.72
C ALA A 173 8.54 -1.53 -11.78
N GLN A 174 9.27 -1.00 -12.75
CA GLN A 174 10.68 -1.30 -13.01
C GLN A 174 11.48 0.00 -13.19
N GLY A 175 12.34 0.32 -12.23
CA GLY A 175 13.07 1.60 -12.21
C GLY A 175 13.50 2.00 -10.82
N TRP A 176 13.72 3.29 -10.59
CA TRP A 176 14.14 3.78 -9.27
C TRP A 176 12.91 4.01 -8.38
N ILE A 177 12.41 2.95 -7.76
CA ILE A 177 11.15 2.95 -6.99
C ILE A 177 11.11 4.04 -5.90
N PRO A 178 12.18 4.30 -5.11
CA PRO A 178 12.15 5.37 -4.10
C PRO A 178 11.88 6.76 -4.70
N ALA A 179 12.19 7.00 -5.98
CA ALA A 179 11.89 8.26 -6.65
C ALA A 179 10.40 8.46 -6.94
N MET A 180 9.58 7.41 -6.87
CA MET A 180 8.13 7.46 -7.05
C MET A 180 7.39 7.85 -5.75
N LEU A 181 7.99 7.60 -4.58
CA LEU A 181 7.36 7.82 -3.27
C LEU A 181 6.86 9.25 -3.04
N PRO A 182 7.56 10.34 -3.46
CA PRO A 182 7.03 11.69 -3.31
C PRO A 182 5.66 11.88 -3.98
N PHE A 183 5.48 11.31 -5.18
CA PHE A 183 4.19 11.36 -5.87
C PHE A 183 3.12 10.59 -5.09
N GLY A 184 3.45 9.39 -4.58
CA GLY A 184 2.54 8.59 -3.76
C GLY A 184 2.15 9.23 -2.42
N PHE A 185 2.95 10.16 -1.88
CA PHE A 185 2.70 10.77 -0.58
C PHE A 185 2.10 12.17 -0.65
N PHE A 186 2.23 12.89 -1.77
CA PHE A 186 1.78 14.29 -1.84
C PHE A 186 0.28 14.47 -1.59
N ASP A 187 -0.58 13.61 -2.13
CA ASP A 187 -2.01 13.71 -1.83
C ASP A 187 -2.29 13.33 -0.36
N THR A 188 -1.47 12.48 0.26
CA THR A 188 -1.61 12.23 1.70
C THR A 188 -1.26 13.47 2.52
N PHE A 189 -0.19 14.19 2.19
CA PHE A 189 0.23 15.38 2.92
C PHE A 189 -0.60 16.64 2.63
N PHE A 190 -1.13 16.78 1.41
CA PHE A 190 -1.77 18.01 0.95
C PHE A 190 -3.26 17.85 0.61
N SER A 191 -3.81 16.63 0.71
CA SER A 191 -5.24 16.37 0.50
C SER A 191 -5.87 15.63 1.68
N THR A 192 -5.51 14.37 1.95
CA THR A 192 -6.28 13.51 2.87
C THR A 192 -5.85 13.62 4.33
N LEU A 193 -4.58 13.94 4.60
CA LEU A 193 -3.98 13.93 5.94
C LEU A 193 -4.11 12.59 6.68
N ASP A 194 -4.25 11.48 5.93
CA ASP A 194 -4.34 10.14 6.51
C ASP A 194 -2.95 9.58 6.89
N PHE A 195 -2.47 10.00 8.06
CA PHE A 195 -1.19 9.56 8.59
C PHE A 195 -1.16 8.09 9.00
N VAL A 196 -2.31 7.46 9.23
CA VAL A 196 -2.39 6.03 9.55
C VAL A 196 -2.05 5.21 8.30
N THR A 197 -2.65 5.58 7.17
CA THR A 197 -2.34 4.98 5.87
C THR A 197 -0.92 5.28 5.43
N LEU A 198 -0.41 6.50 5.68
CA LEU A 198 1.00 6.84 5.42
C LEU A 198 1.96 5.93 6.19
N TYR A 199 1.70 5.71 7.49
CA TYR A 199 2.51 4.83 8.33
C TYR A 199 2.50 3.39 7.80
N ARG A 200 1.33 2.85 7.47
CA ARG A 200 1.20 1.49 6.90
C ARG A 200 1.97 1.35 5.60
N THR A 201 1.77 2.29 4.67
CA THR A 201 2.45 2.31 3.37
C THR A 201 3.96 2.35 3.54
N THR A 202 4.45 3.25 4.40
CA THR A 202 5.89 3.40 4.68
C THR A 202 6.46 2.16 5.36
N TYR A 203 5.77 1.61 6.36
CA TYR A 203 6.22 0.44 7.12
C TYR A 203 6.34 -0.79 6.23
N PHE A 204 5.29 -1.15 5.49
CA PHE A 204 5.31 -2.34 4.63
C PHE A 204 6.32 -2.21 3.50
N THR A 205 6.32 -1.06 2.80
CA THR A 205 7.27 -0.82 1.69
C THR A 205 8.71 -0.87 2.19
N ALA A 206 9.04 -0.18 3.30
CA ALA A 206 10.40 -0.16 3.82
C ALA A 206 10.83 -1.53 4.36
N ALA A 207 9.95 -2.23 5.09
CA ALA A 207 10.25 -3.56 5.62
C ALA A 207 10.60 -4.55 4.49
N ASP A 208 9.81 -4.54 3.42
CA ASP A 208 10.03 -5.41 2.26
C ASP A 208 11.30 -5.01 1.51
N MET A 209 11.49 -3.72 1.22
CA MET A 209 12.71 -3.22 0.54
C MET A 209 13.99 -3.58 1.31
N ILE A 210 14.00 -3.39 2.64
CA ILE A 210 15.14 -3.75 3.49
C ILE A 210 15.37 -5.25 3.46
N THR A 211 14.31 -6.05 3.55
CA THR A 211 14.40 -7.52 3.51
C THR A 211 15.00 -8.00 2.20
N GLN A 212 14.54 -7.44 1.07
CA GLN A 212 15.06 -7.77 -0.26
C GLN A 212 16.52 -7.33 -0.44
N LEU A 213 16.89 -6.16 0.08
CA LEU A 213 18.26 -5.67 0.06
C LEU A 213 19.19 -6.61 0.86
N LEU A 214 18.80 -7.00 2.07
CA LEU A 214 19.59 -7.92 2.90
C LEU A 214 19.74 -9.29 2.23
N ARG A 215 18.69 -9.82 1.61
CA ARG A 215 18.74 -11.07 0.82
C ARG A 215 19.73 -10.96 -0.35
N GLY A 216 19.72 -9.84 -1.06
CA GLY A 216 20.66 -9.55 -2.14
C GLY A 216 22.12 -9.56 -1.65
N ILE A 217 22.40 -8.84 -0.56
CA ILE A 217 23.74 -8.77 0.06
C ILE A 217 24.22 -10.16 0.49
N LEU A 218 23.37 -10.93 1.17
CA LEU A 218 23.69 -12.29 1.61
C LEU A 218 23.96 -13.24 0.43
N LYS A 219 23.21 -13.11 -0.67
CA LYS A 219 23.43 -13.89 -1.90
C LYS A 219 24.80 -13.58 -2.51
N ILE A 220 25.16 -12.30 -2.59
CA ILE A 220 26.48 -11.87 -3.08
C ILE A 220 27.59 -12.41 -2.18
N GLN A 221 27.45 -12.30 -0.86
CA GLN A 221 28.43 -12.81 0.10
C GLN A 221 28.65 -14.32 -0.07
N LYS A 222 27.57 -15.11 -0.23
CA LYS A 222 27.66 -16.55 -0.49
C LYS A 222 28.35 -16.86 -1.82
N LEU A 223 28.10 -16.09 -2.87
CA LEU A 223 28.77 -16.24 -4.17
C LEU A 223 30.26 -15.92 -4.10
N VAL A 224 30.63 -14.84 -3.39
CA VAL A 224 32.04 -14.45 -3.16
C VAL A 224 32.77 -15.52 -2.35
N LEU A 225 32.15 -16.03 -1.27
CA LEU A 225 32.72 -17.12 -0.47
C LEU A 225 32.90 -18.40 -1.30
N LYS A 226 31.89 -18.79 -2.09
CA LYS A 226 31.98 -19.96 -2.98
C LYS A 226 33.12 -19.82 -4.00
N ARG A 227 33.27 -18.64 -4.62
CA ARG A 227 34.37 -18.36 -5.56
C ARG A 227 35.74 -18.44 -4.88
N SER A 228 35.87 -17.96 -3.64
CA SER A 228 37.09 -18.05 -2.83
C SER A 228 37.46 -19.50 -2.48
N THR A 229 36.48 -20.33 -2.09
CA THR A 229 36.69 -21.75 -1.80
C THR A 229 37.13 -22.54 -3.03
N VAL A 230 36.48 -22.31 -4.19
CA VAL A 230 36.86 -22.95 -5.46
C VAL A 230 38.27 -22.56 -5.87
N SER A 231 38.63 -21.27 -5.80
CA SER A 231 40.00 -20.80 -6.09
C SER A 231 41.04 -21.47 -5.18
N THR A 232 40.74 -21.60 -3.89
CA THR A 232 41.62 -22.27 -2.92
C THR A 232 41.78 -23.76 -3.21
N GLN A 233 40.72 -24.45 -3.65
CA GLN A 233 40.80 -25.86 -4.04
C GLN A 233 41.62 -26.07 -5.32
N ILE A 234 41.47 -25.20 -6.31
CA ILE A 234 42.27 -25.24 -7.54
C ILE A 234 43.76 -25.06 -7.20
N ILE A 235 44.11 -24.06 -6.39
CA ILE A 235 45.50 -23.82 -5.96
C ILE A 235 46.07 -25.03 -5.20
N LYS A 236 45.32 -25.61 -4.26
CA LYS A 236 45.76 -26.83 -3.53
C LYS A 236 45.95 -28.02 -4.47
N SER A 237 45.09 -28.18 -5.48
CA SER A 237 45.22 -29.26 -6.47
C SER A 237 46.45 -29.10 -7.35
N GLN A 238 46.77 -27.86 -7.77
CA GLN A 238 47.96 -27.58 -8.57
C GLN A 238 49.24 -27.76 -7.76
N ILE A 239 49.27 -27.32 -6.49
CA ILE A 239 50.41 -27.57 -5.59
C ILE A 239 50.63 -29.07 -5.39
N LYS A 240 49.56 -29.85 -5.18
CA LYS A 240 49.67 -31.31 -5.03
C LYS A 240 50.15 -32.00 -6.30
N SER A 241 49.70 -31.52 -7.47
CA SER A 241 50.20 -32.02 -8.76
C SER A 241 51.68 -31.69 -8.97
N ALA A 242 52.11 -30.47 -8.64
CA ALA A 242 53.49 -30.02 -8.73
C ALA A 242 54.41 -30.85 -7.82
N GLN A 243 54.00 -31.08 -6.56
CA GLN A 243 54.74 -31.92 -5.60
C GLN A 243 54.89 -33.38 -6.07
N ASN A 244 53.87 -33.94 -6.72
CA ASN A 244 53.95 -35.29 -7.29
C ASN A 244 54.88 -35.39 -8.51
N THR A 245 55.00 -34.33 -9.32
CA THR A 245 56.00 -34.25 -10.42
C THR A 245 57.44 -34.09 -9.92
N THR A 246 57.66 -33.45 -8.78
CA THR A 246 59.02 -33.30 -8.20
C THR A 246 59.51 -34.61 -7.57
N SER A 247 58.60 -35.42 -7.02
CA SER A 247 58.92 -36.75 -6.48
C SER A 247 59.26 -37.77 -7.58
N THR A 248 58.62 -37.68 -8.76
CA THR A 248 58.93 -38.56 -9.90
C THR A 248 60.23 -38.17 -10.62
N LYS A 249 60.61 -36.88 -10.61
CA LYS A 249 61.91 -36.43 -11.16
C LYS A 249 63.12 -36.79 -10.29
N SER A 250 62.97 -37.01 -8.98
CA SER A 250 64.08 -37.47 -8.12
C SER A 250 64.37 -38.97 -8.28
N THR A 251 63.41 -39.77 -8.76
CA THR A 251 63.61 -41.20 -9.08
C THR A 251 64.18 -41.43 -10.48
N GLN A 252 64.09 -40.43 -11.37
CA GLN A 252 64.56 -40.53 -12.77
C GLN A 252 65.89 -39.79 -13.03
N ALA A 253 66.55 -39.28 -11.99
CA ALA A 253 67.88 -38.65 -12.08
C ALA A 253 69.05 -39.64 -11.98
N HIS A 254 68.80 -40.96 -11.93
CA HIS A 254 69.85 -41.98 -11.82
C HIS A 254 70.13 -42.79 -13.10
N MET A 255 69.45 -42.51 -14.21
CA MET A 255 69.76 -43.11 -15.51
C MET A 255 69.66 -42.08 -16.61
N ASN A 256 70.79 -41.52 -17.03
CA ASN A 256 71.18 -41.32 -18.43
C ASN A 256 72.37 -40.37 -18.53
N HIS A 257 73.57 -40.95 -18.41
CA HIS A 257 74.74 -40.45 -19.11
C HIS A 257 74.69 -40.97 -20.55
N HIS A 258 74.49 -40.09 -21.53
CA HIS A 258 75.33 -40.03 -22.74
C HIS A 258 74.77 -39.04 -23.79
N ARG A 259 75.73 -38.36 -24.44
CA ARG A 259 75.73 -37.78 -25.79
C ARG A 259 75.30 -36.32 -26.01
N THR A 260 76.32 -35.46 -25.98
CA THR A 260 76.85 -34.61 -27.08
C THR A 260 76.00 -34.18 -28.29
N ILE A 261 76.16 -32.88 -28.60
CA ILE A 261 76.35 -32.19 -29.91
C ILE A 261 75.22 -31.26 -30.43
N SER A 262 75.69 -30.05 -30.80
CA SER A 262 75.23 -29.07 -31.81
C SER A 262 74.15 -28.03 -31.48
N SER A 263 74.60 -26.77 -31.46
CA SER A 263 73.85 -25.56 -31.88
C SER A 263 73.73 -25.52 -33.42
N PRO A 264 72.86 -24.68 -34.07
CA PRO A 264 73.10 -23.23 -34.13
C PRO A 264 71.86 -22.29 -34.22
N LEU A 265 72.15 -21.00 -33.93
CA LEU A 265 71.63 -19.71 -34.45
C LEU A 265 70.20 -19.53 -35.00
N ALA A 266 69.52 -18.48 -34.51
CA ALA A 266 69.01 -17.31 -35.27
C ALA A 266 68.30 -16.32 -34.31
N MET A 267 68.95 -15.20 -33.90
CA MET A 267 68.69 -13.81 -34.32
C MET A 267 67.23 -13.42 -34.65
N ALA A 268 66.61 -12.55 -33.84
CA ALA A 268 66.40 -11.12 -34.17
C ALA A 268 65.29 -10.48 -33.28
N ASN A 269 65.68 -9.42 -32.57
CA ASN A 269 64.88 -8.29 -32.07
C ASN A 269 65.39 -7.04 -32.84
N PRO A 270 64.79 -5.83 -32.84
CA PRO A 270 63.92 -5.26 -31.79
C PRO A 270 62.72 -4.37 -32.29
N SER A 271 61.99 -3.86 -31.30
CA SER A 271 60.92 -2.83 -31.23
C SER A 271 61.31 -1.42 -31.80
N PRO A 272 60.68 -0.28 -31.43
CA PRO A 272 59.27 0.17 -31.27
C PRO A 272 59.00 1.55 -31.98
N LEU A 273 57.77 2.11 -31.97
CA LEU A 273 57.46 3.54 -31.62
C LEU A 273 56.03 4.01 -32.00
N ALA A 274 55.36 4.63 -31.01
CA ALA A 274 54.78 5.99 -30.97
C ALA A 274 53.61 6.50 -31.87
N SER A 275 52.72 7.21 -31.15
CA SER A 275 52.21 8.57 -31.40
C SER A 275 50.88 8.78 -32.15
N GLY A 276 50.02 9.65 -31.61
CA GLY A 276 49.29 10.63 -32.43
C GLY A 276 47.85 10.95 -32.01
N SER A 277 47.68 12.04 -31.25
CA SER A 277 46.41 12.67 -30.81
C SER A 277 45.81 13.63 -31.84
N SER A 278 44.51 14.00 -31.67
CA SER A 278 43.82 15.33 -31.88
C SER A 278 42.37 15.15 -32.39
N ILE A 279 41.30 15.57 -31.69
CA ILE A 279 40.70 16.92 -31.46
C ILE A 279 40.25 17.64 -32.74
N ILE A 280 38.92 17.87 -32.89
CA ILE A 280 38.33 19.12 -33.43
C ILE A 280 37.02 19.44 -32.68
N ARG A 281 36.90 20.72 -32.28
CA ARG A 281 35.74 21.44 -31.75
C ARG A 281 35.58 22.68 -32.64
N LEU A 282 34.36 23.08 -32.99
CA LEU A 282 34.04 24.39 -33.53
C LEU A 282 32.78 24.91 -32.85
N GLU A 283 32.90 26.10 -32.25
CA GLU A 283 31.81 27.00 -31.88
C GLU A 283 31.60 27.98 -33.04
N ASP A 284 30.38 28.52 -33.19
CA ASP A 284 30.24 29.96 -33.33
C ASP A 284 28.85 30.46 -32.89
N SER A 285 28.86 31.69 -32.37
CA SER A 285 27.81 32.41 -31.64
C SER A 285 26.92 33.30 -32.53
N MET A 286 25.76 33.74 -32.02
CA MET A 286 25.34 35.16 -31.98
C MET A 286 23.96 35.33 -31.27
N SER A 287 23.92 36.23 -30.29
CA SER A 287 22.74 36.89 -29.67
C SER A 287 22.75 38.39 -30.10
N PRO A 288 22.01 39.37 -29.51
CA PRO A 288 20.88 39.36 -28.55
C PRO A 288 19.75 40.38 -28.87
N GLN A 289 18.66 40.41 -28.08
CA GLN A 289 18.03 41.67 -27.62
C GLN A 289 17.05 41.46 -26.45
N ALA A 290 16.93 42.49 -25.61
CA ALA A 290 16.31 42.54 -24.29
C ALA A 290 15.29 43.69 -24.16
N MET A 291 14.33 43.60 -23.23
CA MET A 291 13.71 44.65 -22.38
C MET A 291 12.45 44.07 -21.69
N SER A 292 12.35 43.97 -20.36
CA SER A 292 12.04 44.99 -19.33
C SER A 292 10.53 45.14 -19.06
N THR A 293 10.08 44.79 -17.83
CA THR A 293 9.45 45.66 -16.80
C THR A 293 8.65 44.83 -15.76
N GLY A 294 8.89 45.07 -14.46
CA GLY A 294 7.97 44.71 -13.34
C GLY A 294 6.77 45.68 -13.23
N PRO A 295 5.99 45.74 -12.12
CA PRO A 295 6.47 45.67 -10.73
C PRO A 295 5.54 44.99 -9.66
N ASN A 296 6.15 44.77 -8.49
CA ASN A 296 5.64 44.87 -7.10
C ASN A 296 4.20 44.47 -6.72
N THR A 297 4.10 43.59 -5.70
CA THR A 297 3.27 43.86 -4.52
C THR A 297 3.88 43.28 -3.23
N THR A 298 3.82 44.12 -2.22
CA THR A 298 4.39 44.07 -0.88
C THR A 298 3.46 43.39 0.13
N THR A 299 4.08 42.68 1.09
CA THR A 299 3.73 42.60 2.53
C THR A 299 2.32 42.11 2.93
N SER A 300 2.27 41.03 3.71
CA SER A 300 1.81 41.07 5.12
C SER A 300 1.98 39.71 5.80
N ALA A 301 2.91 39.68 6.75
CA ALA A 301 2.92 38.73 7.84
C ALA A 301 1.79 39.07 8.81
N VAL A 302 1.00 38.08 9.21
CA VAL A 302 0.22 38.14 10.46
C VAL A 302 0.53 36.90 11.26
N THR A 303 1.32 37.13 12.30
CA THR A 303 1.53 36.30 13.46
C THR A 303 0.21 36.16 14.21
N ALA A 304 -0.25 34.94 14.46
CA ALA A 304 -1.21 34.66 15.53
C ALA A 304 -0.76 33.39 16.26
N ALA A 305 -0.01 33.61 17.33
CA ALA A 305 0.28 32.59 18.32
C ALA A 305 -1.02 32.28 19.09
N ALA A 306 -1.49 31.04 18.99
CA ALA A 306 -2.54 30.53 19.86
C ALA A 306 -1.91 29.60 20.89
N THR A 307 -1.93 30.05 22.15
CA THR A 307 -1.60 29.31 23.36
C THR A 307 -2.45 28.03 23.46
N PRO A 308 -1.94 26.90 24.00
CA PRO A 308 -2.71 25.66 24.05
C PRO A 308 -3.83 25.78 25.09
N ALA A 309 -5.07 25.57 24.64
CA ALA A 309 -6.20 25.39 25.55
C ALA A 309 -6.06 24.06 26.29
N SER A 310 -6.24 24.11 27.60
CA SER A 310 -6.20 23.01 28.54
C SER A 310 -7.11 21.85 28.13
N PHE A 311 -6.56 20.64 28.15
CA PHE A 311 -7.31 19.39 27.93
C PHE A 311 -8.16 19.09 29.17
N THR A 312 -9.47 19.31 29.10
CA THR A 312 -10.44 18.80 30.08
C THR A 312 -11.23 17.66 29.45
N SER A 313 -10.89 16.43 29.84
CA SER A 313 -11.64 15.22 29.48
C SER A 313 -12.86 15.06 30.39
N ASN A 314 -13.97 15.72 30.06
CA ASN A 314 -15.29 15.35 30.56
C ASN A 314 -16.07 14.71 29.41
N ILE A 315 -15.83 13.41 29.15
CA ILE A 315 -16.77 12.60 28.39
C ILE A 315 -17.88 12.23 29.37
N THR A 316 -18.92 13.06 29.37
CA THR A 316 -20.07 12.95 30.26
C THR A 316 -20.98 11.82 29.78
N SER A 317 -21.41 10.95 30.70
CA SER A 317 -22.42 9.88 30.54
C SER A 317 -23.70 10.31 29.77
N THR A 318 -23.99 11.61 29.75
CA THR A 318 -25.12 12.23 29.04
C THR A 318 -25.09 12.05 27.51
N ALA A 319 -23.92 12.09 26.87
CA ALA A 319 -23.84 11.99 25.40
C ALA A 319 -24.15 10.58 24.86
N VAL A 320 -23.89 9.54 25.68
CA VAL A 320 -24.23 8.15 25.36
C VAL A 320 -25.75 7.94 25.48
N ASN A 321 -26.36 8.51 26.53
CA ASN A 321 -27.80 8.41 26.76
C ASN A 321 -28.62 9.10 25.65
N ASP A 322 -28.16 10.29 25.19
CA ASP A 322 -28.79 11.03 24.10
C ASP A 322 -28.82 10.26 22.77
N LYS A 323 -27.81 9.41 22.52
CA LYS A 323 -27.71 8.61 21.29
C LYS A 323 -28.77 7.51 21.25
N TRP A 324 -29.02 6.84 22.37
CA TRP A 324 -30.00 5.76 22.45
C TRP A 324 -31.44 6.28 22.47
N CYS A 325 -31.69 7.43 23.12
CA CYS A 325 -32.97 8.12 23.04
C CYS A 325 -33.34 8.49 21.59
N LYS A 326 -32.38 8.99 20.80
CA LYS A 326 -32.60 9.30 19.37
C LYS A 326 -32.92 8.08 18.51
N ASN A 327 -32.30 6.94 18.80
CA ASN A 327 -32.62 5.68 18.13
C ASN A 327 -34.06 5.23 18.43
N ALA A 328 -34.48 5.28 19.70
CA ALA A 328 -35.84 4.92 20.11
C ALA A 328 -36.90 5.79 19.42
N THR A 329 -36.68 7.11 19.36
CA THR A 329 -37.55 8.03 18.62
C THR A 329 -37.60 7.72 17.13
N SER A 330 -36.47 7.39 16.51
CA SER A 330 -36.40 7.04 15.08
C SER A 330 -37.16 5.75 14.75
N VAL A 331 -37.16 4.77 15.65
CA VAL A 331 -37.91 3.52 15.52
C VAL A 331 -39.42 3.76 15.66
N GLU A 332 -39.83 4.62 16.60
CA GLU A 332 -41.23 4.99 16.77
C GLU A 332 -41.74 5.81 15.57
N GLU A 333 -40.93 6.70 15.01
CA GLU A 333 -41.27 7.39 13.75
C GLU A 333 -41.40 6.43 12.56
N LEU A 334 -40.54 5.41 12.46
CA LEU A 334 -40.65 4.37 11.42
C LEU A 334 -41.93 3.55 11.56
N ARG A 335 -42.31 3.20 12.80
CA ARG A 335 -43.55 2.45 13.08
C ARG A 335 -44.80 3.22 12.64
N ASN A 336 -44.77 4.54 12.79
CA ASN A 336 -45.89 5.42 12.44
C ASN A 336 -45.93 5.81 10.94
N LEU A 337 -45.00 5.33 10.10
CA LEU A 337 -45.03 5.52 8.65
C LEU A 337 -45.94 4.49 7.97
N GLU A 338 -47.24 4.77 7.98
CA GLU A 338 -48.22 3.96 7.25
C GLU A 338 -48.10 4.20 5.74
N LEU A 339 -47.55 3.21 5.02
CA LEU A 339 -47.46 3.22 3.55
C LEU A 339 -48.64 2.53 2.88
N VAL A 340 -49.25 1.56 3.55
CA VAL A 340 -50.33 0.73 3.01
C VAL A 340 -51.57 1.55 2.62
N PRO A 341 -52.08 2.48 3.45
CA PRO A 341 -53.25 3.30 3.10
C PRO A 341 -52.98 4.18 1.87
N LEU A 342 -51.79 4.79 1.77
CA LEU A 342 -51.43 5.64 0.63
C LEU A 342 -51.36 4.87 -0.69
N VAL A 343 -50.86 3.63 -0.65
CA VAL A 343 -50.82 2.78 -1.84
C VAL A 343 -52.24 2.40 -2.25
N LEU A 344 -53.10 2.08 -1.30
CA LEU A 344 -54.51 1.78 -1.54
C LEU A 344 -55.27 2.97 -2.12
N ASP A 345 -55.05 4.19 -1.61
CA ASP A 345 -55.67 5.42 -2.13
C ASP A 345 -55.30 5.66 -3.60
N VAL A 346 -54.03 5.44 -3.96
CA VAL A 346 -53.56 5.56 -5.35
C VAL A 346 -54.17 4.46 -6.23
N MET A 347 -54.27 3.22 -5.73
CA MET A 347 -54.89 2.11 -6.45
C MET A 347 -56.40 2.33 -6.65
N GLU A 348 -57.11 2.83 -5.65
CA GLU A 348 -58.54 3.16 -5.73
C GLU A 348 -58.79 4.33 -6.68
N GLY A 349 -57.92 5.36 -6.67
CA GLY A 349 -57.99 6.49 -7.59
C GLY A 349 -57.82 6.07 -9.07
N VAL A 350 -56.95 5.09 -9.33
CA VAL A 350 -56.78 4.51 -10.68
C VAL A 350 -57.96 3.62 -11.06
N ASN A 351 -58.44 2.78 -10.13
CA ASN A 351 -59.55 1.85 -10.40
C ASN A 351 -60.90 2.58 -10.60
N SER A 352 -61.08 3.73 -9.95
CA SER A 352 -62.29 4.56 -10.08
C SER A 352 -62.25 5.52 -11.28
N GLY A 353 -61.14 5.55 -12.04
CA GLY A 353 -60.94 6.45 -13.18
C GLY A 353 -60.67 7.92 -12.84
N ASN A 354 -60.49 8.23 -11.55
CA ASN A 354 -60.19 9.59 -11.05
C ASN A 354 -58.72 9.99 -11.28
N VAL A 355 -57.82 9.01 -11.42
CA VAL A 355 -56.40 9.21 -11.74
C VAL A 355 -56.10 8.58 -13.09
N LEU A 356 -55.73 9.42 -14.06
CA LEU A 356 -55.30 8.93 -15.38
C LEU A 356 -53.95 8.20 -15.25
N PRO A 357 -53.66 7.18 -16.08
CA PRO A 357 -52.40 6.42 -16.02
C PRO A 357 -51.13 7.29 -16.09
N LYS A 358 -51.20 8.44 -16.78
CA LYS A 358 -50.11 9.42 -16.89
C LYS A 358 -49.86 10.24 -15.61
N ASP A 359 -50.85 10.30 -14.71
CA ASP A 359 -50.84 11.12 -13.49
C ASP A 359 -50.60 10.26 -12.22
N VAL A 360 -50.44 8.95 -12.37
CA VAL A 360 -50.13 8.00 -11.28
C VAL A 360 -48.79 8.33 -10.64
N GLU A 361 -47.80 8.76 -11.43
CA GLU A 361 -46.49 9.14 -10.89
C GLU A 361 -46.58 10.38 -9.99
N ASN A 362 -47.47 11.32 -10.32
CA ASN A 362 -47.75 12.50 -9.49
C ASN A 362 -48.50 12.11 -8.21
N ALA A 363 -49.49 11.21 -8.32
CA ALA A 363 -50.24 10.69 -7.17
C ALA A 363 -49.37 9.88 -6.20
N ALA A 364 -48.36 9.16 -6.70
CA ALA A 364 -47.40 8.40 -5.90
C ALA A 364 -46.30 9.24 -5.23
N GLY A 365 -46.28 10.57 -5.46
CA GLY A 365 -45.28 11.47 -4.87
C GLY A 365 -45.21 11.40 -3.35
N THR A 366 -46.36 11.34 -2.67
CA THR A 366 -46.45 11.24 -1.20
C THR A 366 -45.84 9.94 -0.67
N ILE A 367 -46.00 8.83 -1.40
CA ILE A 367 -45.40 7.53 -1.08
C ILE A 367 -43.87 7.63 -1.17
N ARG A 368 -43.36 8.28 -2.23
CA ARG A 368 -41.92 8.47 -2.45
C ARG A 368 -41.26 9.29 -1.34
N VAL A 369 -41.93 10.36 -0.90
CA VAL A 369 -41.44 11.19 0.23
C VAL A 369 -41.38 10.39 1.52
N ARG A 370 -42.40 9.58 1.84
CA ARG A 370 -42.40 8.72 3.04
C ARG A 370 -41.36 7.61 2.98
N ILE A 371 -41.13 7.00 1.81
CA ILE A 371 -40.06 6.01 1.61
C ILE A 371 -38.68 6.64 1.79
N ASN A 372 -38.47 7.86 1.28
CA ASN A 372 -37.20 8.57 1.46
C ASN A 372 -36.97 8.94 2.93
N LYS A 373 -38.01 9.41 3.64
CA LYS A 373 -37.94 9.64 5.09
C LYS A 373 -37.62 8.35 5.86
N ALA A 374 -38.24 7.22 5.50
CA ALA A 374 -37.94 5.93 6.11
C ALA A 374 -36.47 5.50 5.89
N ARG A 375 -35.94 5.67 4.67
CA ARG A 375 -34.53 5.39 4.36
C ARG A 375 -33.57 6.26 5.18
N GLU A 376 -33.90 7.54 5.35
CA GLU A 376 -33.10 8.46 6.15
C GLU A 376 -33.10 8.08 7.64
N LEU A 377 -34.27 7.72 8.19
CA LEU A 377 -34.38 7.23 9.56
C LEU A 377 -33.59 5.93 9.78
N ILE A 378 -33.68 4.96 8.85
CA ILE A 378 -32.93 3.69 8.90
C ILE A 378 -31.42 3.93 8.89
N LYS A 379 -30.93 4.88 8.06
CA LYS A 379 -29.52 5.22 7.97
C LYS A 379 -28.97 5.82 9.27
N ASN A 380 -29.83 6.51 10.03
CA ASN A 380 -29.45 7.18 11.27
C ASN A 380 -29.52 6.27 12.50
N ILE A 381 -30.12 5.07 12.40
CA ILE A 381 -30.16 4.12 13.52
C ILE A 381 -28.80 3.42 13.66
N HIS A 382 -28.12 3.73 14.75
CA HIS A 382 -26.81 3.17 15.04
C HIS A 382 -26.88 1.68 15.36
N GLY A 383 -26.10 0.86 14.65
CA GLY A 383 -25.98 -0.58 14.90
C GLY A 383 -26.98 -1.45 14.14
N LEU A 384 -27.71 -0.92 13.16
CA LEU A 384 -28.60 -1.71 12.31
C LEU A 384 -27.84 -2.60 11.31
N ALA A 385 -26.57 -2.29 11.04
CA ALA A 385 -25.71 -2.97 10.08
C ALA A 385 -24.81 -4.06 10.70
N GLU A 386 -24.88 -4.28 12.01
CA GLU A 386 -24.04 -5.26 12.72
C GLU A 386 -24.91 -6.43 13.23
N LEU A 387 -24.46 -7.67 13.04
CA LEU A 387 -25.14 -8.83 13.63
C LEU A 387 -25.02 -8.81 15.17
N PRO A 388 -26.03 -9.31 15.91
CA PRO A 388 -25.97 -9.38 17.38
C PRO A 388 -24.75 -10.14 17.91
N GLU A 389 -24.33 -11.19 17.19
CA GLU A 389 -23.16 -12.02 17.53
C GLU A 389 -21.84 -11.24 17.38
N GLU A 390 -21.71 -10.44 16.32
CA GLU A 390 -20.54 -9.57 16.09
C GLU A 390 -20.42 -8.49 17.17
N ARG A 391 -21.57 -7.98 17.65
CA ARG A 391 -21.63 -7.01 18.73
C ARG A 391 -21.15 -7.61 20.05
N LEU A 392 -21.58 -8.83 20.38
CA LEU A 392 -21.13 -9.54 21.58
C LEU A 392 -19.61 -9.75 21.56
N HIS A 393 -19.07 -10.21 20.43
CA HIS A 393 -17.62 -10.41 20.28
C HIS A 393 -16.83 -9.11 20.42
N ARG A 394 -17.34 -8.00 19.88
CA ARG A 394 -16.71 -6.68 20.03
C ARG A 394 -16.74 -6.20 21.47
N VAL A 395 -17.85 -6.38 22.19
CA VAL A 395 -17.97 -6.03 23.61
C VAL A 395 -16.99 -6.85 24.44
N GLU A 396 -16.87 -8.15 24.18
CA GLU A 396 -15.89 -9.00 24.86
C GLU A 396 -14.45 -8.53 24.62
N THR A 397 -14.11 -8.22 23.37
CA THR A 397 -12.79 -7.69 23.00
C THR A 397 -12.50 -6.34 23.67
N LEU A 398 -13.51 -5.46 23.76
CA LEU A 398 -13.43 -4.18 24.46
C LEU A 398 -13.17 -4.38 25.96
N ASN A 399 -13.89 -5.30 26.61
CA ASN A 399 -13.70 -5.61 28.02
C ASN A 399 -12.30 -6.16 28.28
N GLN A 400 -11.83 -7.11 27.47
CA GLN A 400 -10.45 -7.63 27.59
C GLN A 400 -9.39 -6.53 27.43
N ASN A 401 -9.62 -5.56 26.55
CA ASN A 401 -8.73 -4.42 26.35
C ASN A 401 -8.78 -3.43 27.52
N ILE A 402 -9.95 -3.20 28.11
CA ILE A 402 -10.12 -2.41 29.32
C ILE A 402 -9.35 -3.08 30.46
N ASP A 403 -9.52 -4.39 30.66
CA ASP A 403 -8.82 -5.13 31.73
C ASP A 403 -7.30 -5.07 31.57
N LYS A 404 -6.78 -5.24 30.35
CA LYS A 404 -5.35 -5.10 30.07
C LYS A 404 -4.84 -3.69 30.40
N LYS A 405 -5.60 -2.65 30.03
CA LYS A 405 -5.24 -1.25 30.30
C LYS A 405 -5.32 -0.92 31.79
N THR A 406 -6.37 -1.37 32.48
CA THR A 406 -6.54 -1.21 33.92
C THR A 406 -5.39 -1.89 34.69
N ASN A 407 -5.02 -3.11 34.31
CA ASN A 407 -3.89 -3.81 34.90
C ASN A 407 -2.56 -3.10 34.65
N ALA A 408 -2.35 -2.54 33.45
CA ALA A 408 -1.17 -1.74 33.14
C ALA A 408 -1.13 -0.45 33.99
N LEU A 409 -2.26 0.23 34.17
CA LEU A 409 -2.37 1.43 35.01
C LEU A 409 -2.15 1.11 36.49
N LEU A 410 -2.66 -0.01 37.00
CA LEU A 410 -2.41 -0.47 38.37
C LEU A 410 -0.94 -0.83 38.59
N ARG A 411 -0.31 -1.47 37.60
CA ARG A 411 1.13 -1.76 37.62
C ARG A 411 1.95 -0.47 37.62
N LEU A 412 1.57 0.50 36.80
CA LEU A 412 2.21 1.82 36.76
C LEU A 412 2.03 2.54 38.11
N LYS A 413 0.82 2.58 38.66
CA LYS A 413 0.53 3.16 39.99
C LYS A 413 1.44 2.54 41.06
N ARG A 414 1.57 1.21 41.10
CA ARG A 414 2.44 0.50 42.05
C ARG A 414 3.92 0.86 41.90
N LEU A 415 4.42 0.97 40.66
CA LEU A 415 5.82 1.32 40.39
C LEU A 415 6.12 2.79 40.71
N VAL A 416 5.16 3.68 40.49
CA VAL A 416 5.26 5.10 40.85
C VAL A 416 5.22 5.28 42.36
N SER A 417 4.31 4.59 43.07
CA SER A 417 4.23 4.59 44.54
C SER A 417 5.45 3.98 45.24
N GLN A 418 6.26 3.17 44.54
CA GLN A 418 7.53 2.65 45.08
C GLN A 418 8.70 3.62 44.89
N LYS A 419 8.60 4.57 43.95
CA LYS A 419 9.67 5.54 43.63
C LYS A 419 9.41 6.93 44.19
N ILE A 420 8.17 7.23 44.54
CA ILE A 420 7.76 8.48 45.18
C ILE A 420 7.15 8.06 46.50
N ASP A 421 7.78 8.43 47.61
CA ASP A 421 7.20 8.27 48.94
C ASP A 421 6.02 9.24 49.05
N LEU A 422 4.85 8.81 48.57
CA LEU A 422 3.59 9.51 48.75
C LEU A 422 3.00 9.09 50.09
N SER A 423 3.77 9.29 51.15
CA SER A 423 3.29 9.26 52.53
C SER A 423 2.65 10.61 52.86
N GLU A 424 1.69 11.08 52.05
CA GLU A 424 0.81 12.21 52.40
C GLU A 424 -0.32 12.37 51.36
N GLU A 425 -1.08 11.31 51.09
CA GLU A 425 -2.44 11.47 50.51
C GLU A 425 -3.35 10.26 50.73
N SER A 426 -3.06 9.44 51.76
CA SER A 426 -3.92 8.33 52.19
C SER A 426 -5.11 8.79 53.05
N GLN A 427 -5.63 10.00 52.84
CA GLN A 427 -6.78 10.53 53.62
C GLN A 427 -7.91 11.14 52.77
N LEU A 428 -7.87 11.07 51.44
CA LEU A 428 -9.01 11.51 50.60
C LEU A 428 -9.69 10.41 49.77
N ALA A 429 -9.15 9.19 49.73
CA ALA A 429 -9.78 8.10 48.97
C ALA A 429 -10.82 7.29 49.78
N ASP A 430 -10.69 7.22 51.11
CA ASP A 430 -11.58 6.41 51.96
C ASP A 430 -12.97 7.01 52.22
N LYS A 431 -13.24 8.25 51.77
CA LYS A 431 -14.57 8.88 51.93
C LYS A 431 -15.53 8.67 50.77
N ASN A 432 -15.06 8.19 49.61
CA ASN A 432 -15.92 8.04 48.44
C ASN A 432 -16.39 6.59 48.21
N ASP A 433 -15.81 5.61 48.91
CA ASP A 433 -16.28 4.22 48.87
C ASP A 433 -17.37 3.93 49.93
N GLU A 434 -17.46 4.72 51.01
CA GLU A 434 -18.58 4.62 51.97
C GLU A 434 -19.90 5.22 51.44
N VAL A 435 -19.85 6.22 50.54
CA VAL A 435 -21.07 6.86 50.00
C VAL A 435 -21.74 6.05 48.89
N LYS A 436 -21.02 5.12 48.24
CA LYS A 436 -21.61 4.27 47.18
C LYS A 436 -22.36 3.05 47.69
N THR A 437 -22.21 2.68 48.96
CA THR A 437 -22.87 1.49 49.50
C THR A 437 -24.32 1.78 49.95
N GLU A 438 -24.72 3.06 50.09
CA GLU A 438 -26.10 3.42 50.47
C GLU A 438 -27.03 3.73 49.27
N GLU A 439 -26.51 4.03 48.08
CA GLU A 439 -27.35 4.29 46.88
C GLU A 439 -27.70 3.04 46.06
N GLU A 440 -27.05 1.89 46.27
CA GLU A 440 -27.36 0.64 45.57
C GLU A 440 -28.45 -0.22 46.24
N GLU A 441 -28.98 0.17 47.42
CA GLU A 441 -30.02 -0.60 48.12
C GLU A 441 -31.46 -0.10 47.88
N GLN A 442 -31.67 0.91 47.02
CA GLN A 442 -33.01 1.45 46.72
C GLN A 442 -33.29 1.63 45.23
N GLN A 443 -33.20 0.57 44.42
CA GLN A 443 -34.02 0.47 43.19
C GLN A 443 -34.06 -0.95 42.62
N GLN A 444 -34.94 -1.77 43.19
CA GLN A 444 -35.51 -2.94 42.54
C GLN A 444 -36.78 -2.51 41.78
N PRO A 445 -36.87 -2.66 40.44
CA PRO A 445 -38.16 -2.73 39.80
C PRO A 445 -38.62 -4.18 39.73
N SER A 446 -39.75 -4.39 40.37
CA SER A 446 -40.76 -5.43 40.19
C SER A 446 -40.77 -6.14 38.84
N GLY A 447 -40.87 -7.47 38.89
CA GLY A 447 -41.01 -8.33 37.73
C GLY A 447 -42.29 -8.13 36.92
N ILE A 448 -42.25 -8.61 35.68
CA ILE A 448 -43.40 -9.00 34.88
C ILE A 448 -43.10 -10.39 34.33
N LYS A 449 -44.11 -11.23 34.43
CA LYS A 449 -44.11 -12.68 34.25
C LYS A 449 -43.94 -13.08 32.78
N ASP A 450 -43.19 -14.15 32.58
CA ASP A 450 -43.33 -15.03 31.42
C ASP A 450 -44.74 -15.66 31.44
N GLU A 451 -45.53 -15.44 30.40
CA GLU A 451 -46.63 -16.32 30.03
C GLU A 451 -46.18 -17.19 28.86
N ASP A 452 -45.70 -18.38 29.20
CA ASP A 452 -45.82 -19.57 28.37
C ASP A 452 -47.28 -20.04 28.42
N VAL A 453 -47.94 -20.16 27.26
CA VAL A 453 -49.12 -21.02 27.11
C VAL A 453 -48.87 -21.95 25.93
N LEU A 454 -48.55 -23.20 26.27
CA LEU A 454 -48.60 -24.36 25.38
C LEU A 454 -50.05 -24.86 25.27
N MET A 455 -50.42 -25.25 24.05
CA MET A 455 -51.43 -26.25 23.60
C MET A 455 -52.16 -27.06 24.70
N ASP A 456 -53.51 -27.12 24.67
CA ASP A 456 -54.27 -28.23 24.04
C ASP A 456 -55.81 -28.22 24.35
N THR A 457 -56.59 -28.65 23.35
CA THR A 457 -57.94 -29.27 23.38
C THR A 457 -59.18 -28.49 23.88
N ASN A 458 -60.04 -28.07 22.94
CA ASN A 458 -61.34 -28.72 22.63
C ASN A 458 -61.96 -28.16 21.34
#